data_AF-A0A7M3MFR1-F1
#
_entry.id   AF-A0A7M3MFR1-F1
#
_cell.length_a   1.000
_cell.length_b   1.000
_cell.length_c   1.000
_cell.angle_alpha   90.00
_cell.angle_beta   90.00
_cell.angle_gamma   90.00
#
_symmetry.space_group_name_H-M   'P 1'
#
loop_
_entity.id
_entity.type
_entity.pdbx_description
1 polymer ?
#
loop_
_entity_poly.entity_id
_entity_poly.type
_entity_poly.pdbx_seq_one_letter_code
_entity_poly.pdbx_strand_id
1 'polypeptide(L)'
;MRSRLYTLSTLVGLLCCGLMVFTAGCSRFQKEDVEKEFNNFVALHQEVNIYTEIVLTMEKNLIIDAETSHFFINKIYSTKLHLESILDIIFFYRHSDFGNYDNYIQVLEYVNTRLDSLTSALASQRDAIEKTAPELDNRTYRKFIEDYSEYLHRIIAQVAILKAKAK
;
A
#
# COMPACT_ATOMS: atom_id res chain seq x y z
N MET A 1 38.66 58.45 -31.12
CA MET A 1 37.88 58.66 -29.86
C MET A 1 36.47 58.14 -30.06
N ARG A 2 35.94 57.39 -29.08
CA ARG A 2 34.60 56.77 -28.96
C ARG A 2 34.33 55.61 -29.93
N SER A 3 34.62 54.36 -29.56
CA SER A 3 34.03 53.47 -28.53
C SER A 3 32.74 52.76 -28.97
N ARG A 4 32.98 51.50 -29.39
CA ARG A 4 32.14 50.29 -29.39
C ARG A 4 30.77 50.42 -28.67
N LEU A 5 29.70 50.33 -29.45
CA LEU A 5 28.45 49.66 -29.05
C LEU A 5 28.22 48.51 -30.04
N TYR A 6 27.34 47.56 -29.70
CA TYR A 6 27.06 46.28 -30.38
C TYR A 6 27.88 45.08 -29.92
N THR A 7 27.79 44.76 -28.63
CA THR A 7 27.96 43.37 -28.14
C THR A 7 26.95 43.14 -27.02
N LEU A 8 25.65 43.12 -27.32
CA LEU A 8 24.64 42.74 -26.31
C LEU A 8 23.29 42.31 -26.92
N SER A 9 23.29 41.48 -27.97
CA SER A 9 22.03 40.94 -28.52
C SER A 9 22.10 39.48 -28.97
N THR A 10 23.13 38.74 -28.57
CA THR A 10 23.33 37.32 -28.92
C THR A 10 23.32 36.38 -27.70
N LEU A 11 22.77 36.83 -26.57
CA LEU A 11 22.74 36.04 -25.32
C LEU A 11 21.35 35.96 -24.65
N VAL A 12 20.28 36.29 -25.38
CA VAL A 12 18.89 36.20 -24.87
C VAL A 12 18.00 35.28 -25.73
N GLY A 13 18.47 34.82 -26.89
CA GLY A 13 17.72 33.92 -27.78
C GLY A 13 18.00 32.43 -27.62
N LEU A 14 18.89 32.03 -26.69
CA LEU A 14 19.41 30.67 -26.56
C LEU A 14 19.20 30.06 -25.16
N LEU A 15 18.26 30.62 -24.39
CA LEU A 15 17.83 30.11 -23.08
C LEU A 15 16.36 29.63 -23.06
N CYS A 16 15.69 29.59 -24.21
CA CYS A 16 14.29 29.09 -24.31
C CYS A 16 14.14 27.75 -25.03
N CYS A 17 15.21 27.16 -25.58
CA CYS A 17 15.15 25.83 -26.23
C CYS A 17 15.73 24.69 -25.38
N GLY A 18 16.22 24.98 -24.16
CA GLY A 18 16.74 23.99 -23.21
C GLY A 18 15.73 23.50 -22.16
N LEU A 19 14.45 23.89 -22.27
CA LEU A 19 13.39 23.58 -21.31
C LEU A 19 12.22 22.76 -21.90
N MET A 20 12.36 22.25 -23.12
CA MET A 20 11.38 21.34 -23.75
C MET A 20 11.86 19.88 -23.83
N VAL A 21 12.72 19.46 -22.89
CA VAL A 21 12.91 18.04 -22.54
C VAL A 21 12.33 17.75 -21.14
N PHE A 22 11.40 18.59 -20.68
CA PHE A 22 10.32 18.14 -19.81
C PHE A 22 9.18 17.68 -20.70
N THR A 23 9.39 16.61 -21.47
CA THR A 23 8.28 15.81 -21.94
C THR A 23 7.61 15.25 -20.69
N ALA A 24 6.62 16.00 -20.18
CA ALA A 24 5.28 15.55 -19.80
C ALA A 24 5.11 14.04 -19.51
N GLY A 25 6.01 13.48 -18.72
CA GLY A 25 5.79 12.27 -17.97
C GLY A 25 5.25 12.72 -16.63
N CYS A 26 3.96 13.06 -16.54
CA CYS A 26 3.24 12.69 -15.33
C CYS A 26 3.65 11.25 -15.07
N SER A 27 4.26 10.98 -13.92
CA SER A 27 4.80 9.67 -13.59
C SER A 27 3.64 8.68 -13.58
N ARG A 28 3.27 8.17 -14.76
CA ARG A 28 2.53 6.93 -14.91
C ARG A 28 3.22 5.98 -13.97
N PHE A 29 2.50 5.48 -12.98
CA PHE A 29 2.96 4.43 -12.08
C PHE A 29 3.70 3.42 -12.95
N GLN A 30 5.04 3.47 -12.92
CA GLN A 30 5.82 2.84 -13.98
C GLN A 30 5.63 1.33 -13.80
N LYS A 31 5.67 0.55 -14.89
CA LYS A 31 5.48 -0.91 -14.78
C LYS A 31 6.42 -1.54 -13.73
N GLU A 32 7.59 -0.96 -13.52
CA GLU A 32 8.55 -1.33 -12.48
C GLU A 32 8.05 -1.02 -11.05
N ASP A 33 7.38 0.12 -10.84
CA ASP A 33 6.74 0.44 -9.56
C ASP A 33 5.59 -0.53 -9.26
N VAL A 34 4.80 -0.89 -10.28
CA VAL A 34 3.68 -1.85 -10.15
C VAL A 34 4.20 -3.23 -9.72
N GLU A 35 5.27 -3.72 -10.34
CA GLU A 35 5.86 -5.02 -10.02
C GLU A 35 6.50 -5.05 -8.63
N LYS A 36 7.18 -3.95 -8.24
CA LYS A 36 7.71 -3.80 -6.89
C LYS A 36 6.59 -3.85 -5.85
N GLU A 37 5.52 -3.07 -6.03
CA GLU A 37 4.41 -3.07 -5.09
C GLU A 37 3.69 -4.42 -5.06
N PHE A 38 3.51 -5.07 -6.21
CA PHE A 38 2.95 -6.42 -6.27
C PHE A 38 3.76 -7.39 -5.40
N ASN A 39 5.09 -7.43 -5.56
CA ASN A 39 5.96 -8.30 -4.77
C ASN A 39 5.93 -7.96 -3.27
N ASN A 40 5.83 -6.68 -2.90
CA ASN A 40 5.66 -6.26 -1.51
C ASN A 40 4.37 -6.86 -0.90
N PHE A 41 3.26 -6.79 -1.63
CA PHE A 41 1.98 -7.34 -1.16
C PHE A 41 1.95 -8.88 -1.18
N VAL A 42 2.65 -9.53 -2.11
CA VAL A 42 2.84 -10.99 -2.08
C VAL A 42 3.60 -11.41 -0.83
N ALA A 43 4.68 -10.70 -0.47
CA ALA A 43 5.43 -10.98 0.75
C ALA A 43 4.54 -10.80 2.00
N LEU A 44 3.76 -9.72 2.07
CA LEU A 44 2.80 -9.51 3.16
C LEU A 44 1.75 -10.63 3.21
N HIS A 45 1.23 -11.08 2.06
CA HIS A 45 0.26 -12.19 1.99
C HIS A 45 0.85 -13.52 2.48
N GLN A 46 2.12 -13.79 2.20
CA GLN A 46 2.80 -14.98 2.73
C GLN A 46 3.01 -14.86 4.25
N GLU A 47 3.45 -13.69 4.73
CA GLU A 47 3.70 -13.39 6.15
C GLU A 47 2.45 -13.61 7.02
N VAL A 48 1.24 -13.39 6.50
CA VAL A 48 -0.03 -13.53 7.26
C VAL A 48 -0.21 -14.93 7.88
N ASN A 49 0.33 -15.97 7.24
CA ASN A 49 0.15 -17.35 7.69
C ASN A 49 0.96 -17.62 8.98
N ILE A 50 2.04 -16.87 9.22
CA ILE A 50 2.84 -16.97 10.46
C ILE A 50 1.97 -16.65 11.67
N TYR A 51 1.11 -15.62 11.59
CA TYR A 51 0.22 -15.25 12.69
C TYR A 51 -0.82 -16.32 12.99
N THR A 52 -1.27 -17.08 11.97
CA THR A 52 -2.16 -18.23 12.18
C THR A 52 -1.46 -19.30 13.01
N GLU A 53 -0.21 -19.63 12.66
CA GLU A 53 0.59 -20.63 13.37
C GLU A 53 0.89 -20.21 14.82
N ILE A 54 1.16 -18.92 15.05
CA ILE A 54 1.37 -18.37 16.39
C ILE A 54 0.10 -18.57 17.24
N VAL A 55 -1.09 -18.23 16.72
CA VAL A 55 -2.36 -18.39 17.44
C VAL A 55 -2.62 -19.86 17.79
N LEU A 56 -2.48 -20.77 16.83
CA LEU A 56 -2.66 -22.21 17.07
C LEU A 56 -1.66 -22.74 18.10
N THR A 57 -0.42 -22.23 18.10
CA THR A 57 0.61 -22.60 19.07
C THR A 57 0.26 -22.07 20.46
N MET A 58 -0.24 -20.84 20.58
CA MET A 58 -0.70 -20.28 21.85
C MET A 58 -1.88 -21.10 22.42
N GLU A 59 -2.84 -21.49 21.60
CA GLU A 59 -3.97 -22.34 22.01
C GLU A 59 -3.48 -23.69 22.51
N LYS A 60 -2.62 -24.37 21.73
CA LYS A 60 -2.05 -25.68 22.10
C LYS A 60 -1.29 -25.64 23.42
N ASN A 61 -0.62 -24.53 23.72
CA ASN A 61 0.13 -24.31 24.95
C ASN A 61 -0.72 -23.74 26.09
N LEU A 62 -2.04 -23.67 25.93
CA LEU A 62 -2.99 -23.16 26.93
C LEU A 62 -2.70 -21.71 27.35
N ILE A 63 -2.10 -20.91 26.46
CA ILE A 63 -1.91 -19.47 26.66
C ILE A 63 -3.22 -18.72 26.40
N ILE A 64 -3.99 -19.18 25.42
CA ILE A 64 -5.32 -18.71 25.07
C ILE A 64 -6.29 -19.90 24.99
N ASP A 65 -7.57 -19.65 25.15
CA ASP A 65 -8.61 -20.64 24.90
C ASP A 65 -9.02 -20.73 23.42
N ALA A 66 -9.83 -21.73 23.10
CA ALA A 66 -10.31 -21.97 21.73
C ALA A 66 -11.19 -20.82 21.20
N GLU A 67 -11.92 -20.13 22.06
CA GLU A 67 -12.76 -19.00 21.67
C GLU A 67 -11.91 -17.80 21.24
N THR A 68 -10.89 -17.47 22.04
CA THR A 68 -9.90 -16.43 21.73
C THR A 68 -9.11 -16.79 20.48
N SER A 69 -8.71 -18.05 20.33
CA SER A 69 -8.07 -18.55 19.11
C SER A 69 -8.95 -18.33 17.89
N HIS A 70 -10.22 -18.75 17.95
CA HIS A 70 -11.18 -18.57 16.87
C HIS A 70 -11.40 -17.09 16.51
N PHE A 71 -11.46 -16.20 17.51
CA PHE A 71 -11.51 -14.76 17.29
C PHE A 71 -10.34 -14.28 16.43
N PHE A 72 -9.10 -14.61 16.80
CA PHE A 72 -7.92 -14.16 16.06
C PHE A 72 -7.78 -14.82 14.70
N ILE A 73 -8.05 -16.12 14.58
CA ILE A 73 -8.03 -16.82 13.29
C ILE A 73 -8.98 -16.17 12.29
N ASN A 74 -10.20 -15.80 12.72
CA ASN A 74 -11.16 -15.11 11.85
C ASN A 74 -10.64 -13.73 11.41
N LYS A 75 -9.99 -12.98 12.30
CA LYS A 75 -9.36 -11.69 11.94
C LYS A 75 -8.23 -11.89 10.94
N ILE A 76 -7.32 -12.82 11.20
CA ILE A 76 -6.18 -13.13 10.31
C ILE A 76 -6.67 -13.57 8.92
N TYR A 77 -7.72 -14.39 8.87
CA TYR A 77 -8.36 -14.78 7.61
C TYR A 77 -8.92 -13.57 6.84
N SER A 78 -9.61 -12.65 7.52
CA SER A 78 -10.10 -11.41 6.89
C SER A 78 -8.96 -10.57 6.32
N THR A 79 -7.84 -10.44 7.04
CA THR A 79 -6.65 -9.72 6.53
C THR A 79 -6.11 -10.37 5.27
N LYS A 80 -6.05 -11.70 5.23
CA LYS A 80 -5.58 -12.44 4.06
C LYS A 80 -6.45 -12.14 2.82
N LEU A 81 -7.78 -12.17 2.96
CA LEU A 81 -8.70 -11.82 1.88
C LEU A 81 -8.56 -10.36 1.43
N HIS A 82 -8.29 -9.43 2.36
CA HIS A 82 -8.02 -8.04 2.01
C HIS A 82 -6.71 -7.89 1.23
N LEU A 83 -5.66 -8.62 1.59
CA LEU A 83 -4.40 -8.65 0.82
C LEU A 83 -4.59 -9.22 -0.59
N GLU A 84 -5.36 -10.30 -0.73
CA GLU A 84 -5.73 -10.86 -2.05
C GLU A 84 -6.47 -9.83 -2.90
N SER A 85 -7.43 -9.12 -2.30
CA SER A 85 -8.15 -8.03 -2.99
C SER A 85 -7.22 -6.89 -3.43
N ILE A 86 -6.19 -6.57 -2.65
CA ILE A 86 -5.18 -5.56 -3.04
C ILE A 86 -4.35 -6.06 -4.22
N LEU A 87 -3.91 -7.32 -4.19
CA LEU A 87 -3.16 -7.94 -5.29
C LEU A 87 -3.97 -7.93 -6.59
N ASP A 88 -5.26 -8.25 -6.51
CA ASP A 88 -6.18 -8.19 -7.66
C ASP A 88 -6.31 -6.77 -8.22
N ILE A 89 -6.36 -5.75 -7.37
CA ILE A 89 -6.39 -4.34 -7.79
C ILE A 89 -5.10 -3.96 -8.51
N ILE A 90 -3.93 -4.36 -7.98
CA ILE A 90 -2.64 -4.10 -8.62
C ILE A 90 -2.57 -4.80 -9.98
N PHE A 91 -3.05 -6.05 -10.05
CA PHE A 91 -3.10 -6.81 -11.29
C PHE A 91 -4.04 -6.17 -12.32
N PHE A 92 -5.23 -5.72 -11.90
CA PHE A 92 -6.17 -4.98 -12.74
C PHE A 92 -5.55 -3.68 -13.29
N TYR A 93 -4.90 -2.89 -12.43
CA TYR A 93 -4.23 -1.66 -12.84
C TYR A 93 -3.15 -1.94 -13.89
N ARG A 94 -2.32 -2.98 -13.68
CA ARG A 94 -1.23 -3.36 -14.58
C ARG A 94 -1.70 -3.66 -16.01
N HIS A 95 -2.88 -4.28 -16.14
CA HIS A 95 -3.40 -4.77 -17.42
C HIS A 95 -4.46 -3.84 -18.03
N SER A 96 -4.74 -2.70 -17.39
CA SER A 96 -5.66 -1.71 -17.91
C SER A 96 -5.06 -0.95 -19.10
N ASP A 97 -5.88 -0.67 -20.11
CA ASP A 97 -5.48 0.10 -21.29
C ASP A 97 -5.51 1.60 -21.01
N PHE A 98 -4.32 2.21 -20.94
CA PHE A 98 -4.15 3.64 -20.72
C PHE A 98 -3.95 4.45 -22.02
N GLY A 99 -4.26 3.86 -23.18
CA GLY A 99 -4.31 4.54 -24.48
C GLY A 99 -5.48 5.52 -24.63
N ASN A 100 -6.53 5.34 -23.82
CA ASN A 100 -7.68 6.24 -23.73
C ASN A 100 -7.67 7.01 -22.39
N TYR A 101 -7.71 8.35 -22.46
CA TYR A 101 -7.64 9.21 -21.27
C TYR A 101 -8.88 9.08 -20.36
N ASP A 102 -10.08 8.94 -20.91
CA ASP A 102 -11.29 8.75 -20.11
C ASP A 102 -11.28 7.40 -19.40
N ASN A 103 -10.78 6.35 -20.07
CA ASN A 103 -10.57 5.04 -19.46
C ASN A 103 -9.50 5.10 -18.35
N TYR A 104 -8.43 5.88 -18.55
CA TYR A 104 -7.41 6.13 -17.53
C TYR A 104 -8.01 6.73 -16.25
N ILE A 105 -8.86 7.76 -16.37
CA ILE A 105 -9.52 8.38 -15.22
C ILE A 105 -10.42 7.38 -14.49
N GLN A 106 -11.25 6.62 -15.24
CA GLN A 106 -12.15 5.63 -14.64
C GLN A 106 -11.39 4.52 -13.89
N VAL A 107 -10.29 4.01 -14.46
CA VAL A 107 -9.44 3.01 -13.80
C VAL A 107 -8.84 3.57 -12.51
N LEU A 108 -8.38 4.82 -12.52
CA LEU A 108 -7.84 5.47 -11.32
C LEU A 108 -8.90 5.68 -10.23
N GLU A 109 -10.08 6.14 -10.59
CA GLU A 109 -11.19 6.32 -9.65
C GLU A 109 -11.61 4.99 -9.02
N TYR A 110 -11.72 3.93 -9.83
CA TYR A 110 -12.02 2.58 -9.36
C TYR A 110 -10.95 2.09 -8.38
N VAL A 111 -9.67 2.15 -8.77
CA VAL A 111 -8.55 1.68 -7.95
C VAL A 111 -8.49 2.45 -6.63
N ASN A 112 -8.57 3.78 -6.67
CA ASN A 112 -8.52 4.60 -5.46
C ASN A 112 -9.69 4.31 -4.51
N THR A 113 -10.91 4.20 -5.03
CA THR A 113 -12.10 3.90 -4.22
C THR A 113 -11.98 2.54 -3.53
N ARG A 114 -11.49 1.52 -4.25
CA ARG A 114 -11.31 0.19 -3.68
C ARG A 114 -10.20 0.14 -2.63
N LEU A 115 -9.08 0.82 -2.88
CA LEU A 115 -7.99 0.93 -1.90
C LEU A 115 -8.42 1.70 -0.65
N ASP A 116 -9.26 2.74 -0.77
CA ASP A 116 -9.84 3.44 0.38
C ASP A 116 -10.70 2.51 1.24
N SER A 117 -11.61 1.78 0.62
CA SER A 117 -12.47 0.81 1.32
C SER A 117 -11.64 -0.24 2.07
N LEU A 118 -10.58 -0.77 1.44
CA LEU A 118 -9.69 -1.76 2.04
C LEU A 118 -8.86 -1.16 3.19
N THR A 119 -8.40 0.08 3.04
CA THR A 119 -7.69 0.81 4.10
C THR A 119 -8.58 0.98 5.33
N SER A 120 -9.83 1.41 5.15
CA SER A 120 -10.79 1.56 6.24
C SER A 120 -11.13 0.23 6.92
N ALA A 121 -11.24 -0.85 6.16
CA ALA A 121 -11.47 -2.19 6.70
C ALA A 121 -10.29 -2.67 7.55
N LEU A 122 -9.05 -2.53 7.05
CA LEU A 122 -7.83 -2.88 7.78
C LEU A 122 -7.65 -2.04 9.04
N ALA A 123 -7.92 -0.73 8.97
CA ALA A 123 -7.87 0.15 10.13
C ALA A 123 -8.91 -0.26 11.19
N SER A 124 -10.15 -0.53 10.76
CA SER A 124 -11.22 -0.99 11.66
C SER A 124 -10.87 -2.32 12.31
N GLN A 125 -10.20 -3.21 11.57
CA GLN A 125 -9.72 -4.48 12.10
C GLN A 125 -8.61 -4.28 13.16
N ARG A 126 -7.64 -3.40 12.90
CA ARG A 126 -6.59 -3.08 13.86
C ARG A 126 -7.18 -2.52 15.15
N ASP A 127 -8.10 -1.56 15.02
CA ASP A 127 -8.85 -0.98 16.14
C ASP A 127 -9.63 -2.04 16.92
N ALA A 128 -10.25 -3.00 16.23
CA ALA A 128 -10.96 -4.10 16.89
C ALA A 128 -9.99 -4.99 17.69
N ILE A 129 -8.80 -5.27 17.19
CA ILE A 129 -7.80 -6.06 17.92
C ILE A 129 -7.30 -5.29 19.14
N GLU A 130 -7.04 -3.98 19.02
CA GLU A 130 -6.58 -3.16 20.13
C GLU A 130 -7.64 -2.97 21.23
N LYS A 131 -8.94 -2.90 20.86
CA LYS A 131 -10.03 -2.52 21.77
C LYS A 131 -10.90 -3.68 22.24
N THR A 132 -10.99 -4.76 21.46
CA THR A 132 -11.96 -5.85 21.69
C THR A 132 -11.32 -7.22 21.83
N ALA A 133 -9.99 -7.33 21.73
CA ALA A 133 -9.31 -8.56 22.08
C ALA A 133 -9.57 -8.90 23.55
N PRO A 134 -9.80 -10.17 23.90
CA PRO A 134 -9.96 -10.60 25.29
C PRO A 134 -8.78 -10.14 26.16
N GLU A 135 -9.04 -9.61 27.35
CA GLU A 135 -7.98 -9.19 28.27
C GLU A 135 -7.43 -10.41 29.01
N LEU A 136 -6.15 -10.72 28.80
CA LEU A 136 -5.44 -11.81 29.45
C LEU A 136 -4.12 -11.32 30.03
N ASP A 137 -3.85 -11.64 31.30
CA ASP A 137 -2.56 -11.34 31.92
C ASP A 137 -1.51 -12.38 31.52
N ASN A 138 -1.08 -12.29 30.26
CA ASN A 138 -0.02 -13.13 29.71
C ASN A 138 0.89 -12.30 28.81
N ARG A 139 2.21 -12.43 29.00
CA ARG A 139 3.21 -11.67 28.24
C ARG A 139 3.26 -12.07 26.77
N THR A 140 3.22 -13.37 26.47
CA THR A 140 3.25 -13.88 25.09
C THR A 140 2.02 -13.42 24.31
N TYR A 141 0.86 -13.49 24.95
CA TYR A 141 -0.40 -13.00 24.37
C TYR A 141 -0.36 -11.50 24.02
N ARG A 142 0.06 -10.66 24.97
CA ARG A 142 0.19 -9.22 24.72
C ARG A 142 1.17 -8.92 23.59
N LYS A 143 2.31 -9.62 23.57
CA LYS A 143 3.30 -9.45 22.50
C LYS A 143 2.74 -9.82 21.13
N PHE A 144 1.94 -10.88 21.05
CA PHE A 144 1.23 -11.24 19.82
C PHE A 144 0.28 -10.12 19.35
N ILE A 145 -0.51 -9.52 20.24
CA ILE A 145 -1.40 -8.40 19.89
C ILE A 145 -0.59 -7.23 19.32
N GLU A 146 0.52 -6.86 19.97
CA GLU A 146 1.42 -5.79 19.51
C GLU A 146 1.95 -6.10 18.11
N ASP A 147 2.54 -7.29 17.93
CA ASP A 147 3.18 -7.70 16.67
C ASP A 147 2.17 -7.75 15.51
N TYR A 148 0.98 -8.31 15.76
CA TYR A 148 -0.05 -8.39 14.75
C TYR A 148 -0.67 -7.02 14.41
N SER A 149 -0.80 -6.13 15.41
CA SER A 149 -1.26 -4.76 15.17
C SER A 149 -0.24 -3.95 14.36
N GLU A 150 1.05 -4.14 14.63
CA GLU A 150 2.14 -3.54 13.84
C GLU A 150 2.14 -4.07 12.40
N TYR A 151 1.90 -5.36 12.21
CA TYR A 151 1.74 -5.96 10.88
C TYR A 151 0.57 -5.35 10.10
N LEU A 152 -0.61 -5.19 10.71
CA LEU A 152 -1.74 -4.49 10.09
C LEU A 152 -1.38 -3.04 9.73
N HIS A 153 -0.65 -2.34 10.60
CA HIS A 153 -0.17 -1.00 10.33
C HIS A 153 0.76 -0.95 9.11
N ARG A 154 1.68 -1.91 8.97
CA ARG A 154 2.56 -2.04 7.78
C ARG A 154 1.76 -2.23 6.49
N ILE A 155 0.70 -3.04 6.50
CA ILE A 155 -0.17 -3.21 5.33
C ILE A 155 -0.83 -1.87 4.96
N ILE A 156 -1.42 -1.19 5.94
CA ILE A 156 -2.09 0.11 5.75
C ILE A 156 -1.11 1.14 5.16
N ALA A 157 0.12 1.20 5.68
CA ALA A 157 1.16 2.08 5.17
C ALA A 157 1.52 1.78 3.71
N GLN A 158 1.60 0.49 3.33
CA GLN A 158 1.87 0.12 1.95
C GLN A 158 0.70 0.42 1.01
N VAL A 159 -0.54 0.31 1.48
CA VAL A 159 -1.69 0.78 0.69
C VAL A 159 -1.61 2.29 0.47
N ALA A 160 -1.22 3.07 1.47
CA ALA A 160 -1.02 4.51 1.32
C ALA A 160 0.07 4.86 0.30
N ILE A 161 1.18 4.11 0.27
CA ILE A 161 2.25 4.26 -0.72
C ILE A 161 1.72 3.94 -2.13
N LEU A 162 1.01 2.83 -2.31
CA LEU A 162 0.39 2.45 -3.57
C LEU A 162 -0.56 3.55 -4.08
N LYS A 163 -1.43 4.06 -3.21
CA LYS A 163 -2.36 5.15 -3.54
C LYS A 163 -1.63 6.44 -3.93
N ALA A 164 -0.55 6.79 -3.24
CA ALA A 164 0.22 8.00 -3.55
C ALA A 164 0.84 7.93 -4.94
N LYS A 165 1.22 6.73 -5.40
CA LYS A 165 1.78 6.49 -6.73
C LYS A 165 0.72 6.35 -7.83
N ALA A 166 -0.55 6.15 -7.47
CA ALA A 166 -1.70 6.11 -8.37
C ALA A 166 -2.41 7.49 -8.51
N LYS A 167 -1.76 8.59 -8.12
CA LYS A 167 -2.21 9.98 -8.29
C LYS A 167 -1.41 10.65 -9.40
#